data_AF-A0A919I9R3-F1
#
_entry.id   AF-A0A919I9R3-F1
#
_cell.length_a   1.000
_cell.length_b   1.000
_cell.length_c   1.000
_cell.angle_alpha   90.00
_cell.angle_beta   90.00
_cell.angle_gamma   90.00
#
_symmetry.space_group_name_H-M   'P 1'
#
loop_
_entity.id
_entity.type
_entity.pdbx_description
1 polymer ?
#
loop_
_entity_poly.entity_id
_entity_poly.type
_entity_poly.pdbx_seq_one_letter_code
_entity_poly.pdbx_strand_id
1 'polypeptide(L)'
;MTGLTIGQFDHFYATNYTFLKREVNKYADDDLLHDVYISLRMKITGITITSNVMGYFLRSLKNSFINSLNKQPVLVDIEQVTHYEDDFSNNQEYYNQLDNYSRYLFRFVEQRYNEKQQHVYKSYYLTEKATYKEIAERTGYSYSTVEQYVQKINRDIKSNFNIWLKKEQIKEQKRNRLRLYSD
;
A
#
# COMPACT_ATOMS: atom_id res chain seq x y z
N MET A 1 21.18 7.06 22.05
CA MET A 1 19.83 7.16 21.48
C MET A 1 18.87 6.61 22.52
N THR A 2 18.09 7.49 23.14
CA THR A 2 17.19 7.15 24.25
C THR A 2 15.85 6.68 23.69
N GLY A 3 15.37 5.51 24.14
CA GLY A 3 14.02 5.05 23.85
C GLY A 3 12.98 6.07 24.33
N LEU A 4 11.83 6.11 23.66
CA LEU A 4 10.73 7.00 24.05
C LEU A 4 10.16 6.49 25.38
N THR A 5 10.09 7.35 26.40
CA THR A 5 9.46 6.96 27.66
C THR A 5 7.93 6.91 27.51
N ILE A 6 7.26 6.19 28.41
CA ILE A 6 5.80 6.14 28.44
C ILE A 6 5.20 7.55 28.55
N GLY A 7 5.76 8.41 29.41
CA GLY A 7 5.30 9.79 29.57
C GLY A 7 5.47 10.64 28.30
N GLN A 8 6.56 10.45 27.56
CA GLN A 8 6.77 11.12 26.27
C GLN A 8 5.78 10.63 25.20
N PHE A 9 5.44 9.34 25.22
CA PHE A 9 4.44 8.75 24.33
C PHE A 9 3.01 9.21 24.64
N ASP A 10 2.65 9.23 25.92
CA ASP A 10 1.34 9.70 26.38
C ASP A 10 1.14 11.17 26.02
N HIS A 11 2.17 12.01 26.22
CA HIS A 11 2.14 13.42 25.83
C HIS A 11 2.04 13.59 24.30
N PHE A 12 2.79 12.80 23.53
CA PHE A 12 2.67 12.77 22.07
C PHE A 12 1.23 12.41 21.64
N TYR A 13 0.65 11.35 22.20
CA TYR A 13 -0.69 10.90 21.86
C TYR A 13 -1.74 11.97 22.16
N ALA A 14 -1.71 12.55 23.37
CA ALA A 14 -2.64 13.61 23.77
C ALA A 14 -2.54 14.85 22.85
N THR A 15 -1.32 15.27 22.53
CA THR A 15 -1.08 16.46 21.67
C THR A 15 -1.55 16.24 20.24
N ASN A 16 -1.58 14.99 19.78
CA ASN A 16 -1.94 14.64 18.40
C ASN A 16 -3.31 13.97 18.28
N TYR A 17 -4.08 13.86 19.37
CA TYR A 17 -5.32 13.08 19.42
C TYR A 17 -6.32 13.49 18.34
N THR A 18 -6.62 14.78 18.21
CA THR A 18 -7.58 15.29 17.20
C THR A 18 -7.14 14.94 15.78
N PHE A 19 -5.84 15.02 15.50
CA PHE A 19 -5.29 14.64 14.21
C PHE A 19 -5.40 13.13 13.98
N LEU A 20 -4.99 12.33 14.96
CA LEU A 20 -5.04 10.86 14.88
C LEU A 20 -6.47 10.35 14.73
N LYS A 21 -7.42 10.93 15.47
CA LYS A 21 -8.86 10.63 15.36
C LYS A 21 -9.39 10.91 13.96
N ARG A 22 -9.03 12.06 13.37
CA ARG A 22 -9.38 12.36 11.97
C ARG A 22 -8.77 11.36 10.98
N GLU A 23 -7.55 10.90 11.22
CA GLU A 23 -6.92 9.89 10.36
C GLU A 23 -7.55 8.50 10.55
N VAL A 24 -8.10 8.17 11.72
CA VAL A 24 -8.83 6.91 12.00
C VAL A 24 -10.23 6.91 11.41
N ASN A 25 -10.98 8.01 11.52
CA ASN A 25 -12.33 8.12 10.97
C ASN A 25 -12.39 7.93 9.44
N LYS A 26 -11.26 7.98 8.75
CA LYS A 26 -11.16 7.61 7.32
C LYS A 26 -11.28 6.10 7.08
N TYR A 27 -11.14 5.28 8.12
CA TYR A 27 -11.00 3.84 8.03
C TYR A 27 -11.91 3.08 9.02
N ALA A 28 -12.15 3.53 10.27
CA ALA A 28 -12.85 2.74 11.28
C ALA A 28 -13.42 3.56 12.47
N ASP A 29 -14.10 2.85 13.37
CA ASP A 29 -14.64 3.30 14.67
C ASP A 29 -13.54 3.76 15.66
N ASP A 30 -13.92 4.55 16.66
CA ASP A 30 -13.06 5.16 17.70
C ASP A 30 -12.23 4.12 18.49
N ASP A 31 -12.73 2.89 18.61
CA ASP A 31 -12.10 1.78 19.34
C ASP A 31 -10.74 1.38 18.74
N LEU A 32 -10.58 1.47 17.41
CA LEU A 32 -9.34 1.10 16.74
C LEU A 32 -8.17 2.02 17.15
N LEU A 33 -8.45 3.31 17.35
CA LEU A 33 -7.44 4.27 17.79
C LEU A 33 -6.95 3.93 19.20
N HIS A 34 -7.88 3.53 20.06
CA HIS A 34 -7.61 3.20 21.45
C HIS A 34 -6.77 1.92 21.56
N ASP A 35 -7.13 0.88 20.82
CA ASP A 35 -6.40 -0.39 20.78
C ASP A 35 -4.95 -0.22 20.33
N VAL A 36 -4.74 0.62 19.31
CA VAL A 36 -3.41 0.93 18.79
C VAL A 36 -2.59 1.71 19.81
N TYR A 37 -3.21 2.66 20.52
CA TYR A 37 -2.59 3.36 21.63
C TYR A 37 -2.12 2.40 22.73
N ILE A 38 -2.99 1.51 23.23
CA ILE A 38 -2.65 0.53 24.28
C ILE A 38 -1.51 -0.39 23.82
N SER A 39 -1.62 -0.96 22.61
CA SER A 39 -0.62 -1.89 22.06
C SER A 39 0.75 -1.25 21.94
N LEU A 40 0.82 0.01 21.51
CA LEU A 40 2.07 0.73 21.37
C LEU A 40 2.63 1.16 22.72
N ARG A 41 1.79 1.66 23.62
CA ARG A 41 2.20 2.07 24.97
C ARG A 41 2.85 0.92 25.76
N MET A 42 2.35 -0.31 25.60
CA MET A 42 2.95 -1.50 26.24
C MET A 42 4.34 -1.86 25.69
N LYS A 43 4.63 -1.49 24.44
CA LYS A 43 5.87 -1.86 23.74
C LYS A 43 6.90 -0.74 23.73
N ILE A 44 6.49 0.49 24.05
CA ILE A 44 7.25 1.71 23.80
C ILE A 44 8.61 1.75 24.53
N THR A 45 8.69 1.14 25.72
CA THR A 45 9.90 1.06 26.53
C THR A 45 10.91 0.04 25.99
N GLY A 46 10.49 -0.89 25.13
CA GLY A 46 11.31 -1.96 24.55
C GLY A 46 11.62 -1.78 23.06
N ILE A 47 11.14 -0.71 22.42
CA ILE A 47 11.36 -0.47 20.99
C ILE A 47 12.27 0.74 20.75
N THR A 48 13.25 0.56 19.88
CA THR A 48 14.01 1.67 19.31
C THR A 48 13.26 2.18 18.09
N ILE A 49 12.55 3.30 18.23
CA ILE A 49 11.89 3.95 17.10
C ILE A 49 12.98 4.60 16.23
N THR A 50 13.25 4.01 15.08
CA THR A 50 14.23 4.50 14.09
C THR A 50 13.67 5.59 13.16
N SER A 51 12.36 5.84 13.22
CA SER A 51 11.62 6.87 12.47
C SER A 51 11.00 7.92 13.40
N ASN A 52 10.30 8.92 12.86
CA ASN A 52 9.47 9.78 13.70
C ASN A 52 8.30 8.99 14.33
N VAL A 53 7.91 9.37 15.56
CA VAL A 53 6.88 8.66 16.36
C VAL A 53 5.52 8.66 15.66
N MET A 54 5.16 9.76 14.98
CA MET A 54 3.94 9.89 14.19
C MET A 54 3.86 8.85 13.06
N GLY A 55 4.91 8.71 12.26
CA GLY A 55 4.95 7.75 11.16
C GLY A 55 4.88 6.30 11.65
N TYR A 56 5.49 6.02 12.80
CA TYR A 56 5.39 4.71 13.44
C TYR A 56 3.96 4.42 13.94
N PHE A 57 3.30 5.41 14.54
CA PHE A 57 1.91 5.31 15.00
C PHE A 57 0.96 5.08 13.83
N LEU A 58 1.02 5.90 12.78
CA LEU A 58 0.16 5.77 11.59
C LEU A 58 0.34 4.43 10.87
N ARG A 59 1.56 3.89 10.83
CA ARG A 59 1.81 2.55 10.28
C ARG A 59 1.15 1.46 11.11
N SER A 60 1.25 1.56 12.43
CA SER A 60 0.65 0.61 13.36
C SER A 60 -0.88 0.66 13.28
N LEU A 61 -1.44 1.85 13.16
CA LEU A 61 -2.85 2.10 12.93
C LEU A 61 -3.34 1.41 11.64
N LYS A 62 -2.66 1.65 10.52
CA LYS A 62 -3.00 1.02 9.22
C LYS A 62 -2.92 -0.50 9.28
N ASN A 63 -1.90 -1.05 9.92
CA ASN A 63 -1.75 -2.50 10.07
C ASN A 63 -2.85 -3.09 10.95
N SER A 64 -3.25 -2.40 12.02
CA SER A 64 -4.34 -2.83 12.89
C SER A 64 -5.69 -2.84 12.15
N PHE A 65 -5.95 -1.82 11.33
CA PHE A 65 -7.13 -1.77 10.46
C PHE A 65 -7.17 -2.93 9.46
N ILE A 66 -6.07 -3.18 8.75
CA ILE A 66 -6.02 -4.30 7.79
C ILE A 66 -6.24 -5.65 8.52
N ASN A 67 -5.70 -5.79 9.73
CA ASN A 67 -5.90 -6.99 10.53
C ASN A 67 -7.34 -7.14 11.04
N SER A 68 -8.05 -6.05 11.37
CA SER A 68 -9.45 -6.14 11.79
C SER A 68 -10.36 -6.55 10.63
N LEU A 69 -10.09 -6.07 9.41
CA LEU A 69 -10.77 -6.54 8.20
C LEU A 69 -10.55 -8.04 7.94
N ASN A 70 -9.33 -8.52 8.16
CA ASN A 70 -8.98 -9.93 7.94
C ASN A 70 -9.46 -10.88 9.06
N LYS A 71 -9.85 -10.35 10.23
CA LYS A 71 -10.20 -11.13 11.42
C LYS A 71 -11.69 -11.29 11.67
N GLN A 72 -12.58 -10.76 10.83
CA GLN A 72 -14.01 -11.00 11.03
C GLN A 72 -14.38 -12.44 10.57
N PRO A 73 -14.68 -13.38 11.49
CA PRO A 73 -15.44 -14.56 11.11
C PRO A 73 -16.84 -14.10 10.69
N VAL A 74 -17.34 -14.65 9.59
CA VAL A 74 -18.70 -14.43 9.09
C VAL A 74 -19.70 -14.87 10.17
N LEU A 75 -20.18 -13.92 10.97
CA LEU A 75 -21.39 -14.04 11.78
C LEU A 75 -22.33 -12.95 11.31
N VAL A 76 -23.06 -13.29 10.24
CA VAL A 76 -24.12 -12.44 9.71
C VAL A 76 -25.31 -12.56 10.66
N ASP A 77 -25.55 -11.51 11.45
CA ASP A 77 -26.84 -11.29 12.08
C ASP A 77 -27.76 -10.64 11.05
N ILE A 78 -28.82 -11.35 10.67
CA ILE A 78 -29.65 -11.08 9.48
C ILE A 78 -30.48 -9.78 9.66
N GLU A 79 -30.55 -9.23 10.86
CA GLU A 79 -31.39 -8.06 11.18
C GLU A 79 -30.74 -6.69 10.94
N GLN A 80 -29.42 -6.59 10.73
CA GLN A 80 -28.73 -5.30 10.49
C GLN A 80 -28.41 -4.99 9.01
N VAL A 81 -28.90 -5.82 8.07
CA VAL A 81 -28.51 -5.76 6.65
C VAL A 81 -29.06 -4.52 5.91
N THR A 82 -29.92 -3.71 6.51
CA THR A 82 -30.60 -2.62 5.80
C THR A 82 -29.82 -1.31 5.66
N HIS A 83 -28.59 -1.18 6.15
CA HIS A 83 -27.80 0.07 6.07
C HIS A 83 -26.39 -0.05 5.45
N TYR A 84 -26.02 -1.20 4.88
CA TYR A 84 -24.67 -1.43 4.32
C TYR A 84 -24.57 -1.42 2.79
N GLU A 85 -25.57 -0.87 2.09
CA GLU A 85 -25.55 -0.88 0.61
C GLU A 85 -24.68 0.23 -0.03
N ASP A 86 -24.22 1.24 0.73
CA ASP A 86 -23.44 2.35 0.16
C ASP A 86 -21.91 2.12 0.10
N ASP A 87 -21.31 1.27 0.96
CA ASP A 87 -19.84 1.13 1.06
C ASP A 87 -19.21 0.01 0.22
N PHE A 88 -20.01 -0.86 -0.39
CA PHE A 88 -19.50 -1.88 -1.32
C PHE A 88 -19.12 -1.29 -2.68
N SER A 89 -19.81 -0.21 -3.10
CA SER A 89 -19.56 0.48 -4.37
C SER A 89 -18.17 1.17 -4.40
N ASN A 90 -17.79 1.82 -3.29
CA ASN A 90 -16.49 2.48 -3.13
C ASN A 90 -15.31 1.50 -3.14
N ASN A 91 -15.49 0.31 -2.57
CA ASN A 91 -14.45 -0.72 -2.59
C ASN A 91 -14.23 -1.27 -4.00
N GLN A 92 -15.30 -1.54 -4.76
CA GLN A 92 -15.17 -2.05 -6.11
C GLN A 92 -14.52 -1.03 -7.05
N GLU A 93 -14.88 0.26 -6.95
CA GLU A 93 -14.22 1.31 -7.72
C GLU A 93 -12.73 1.43 -7.35
N TYR A 94 -12.41 1.38 -6.06
CA TYR A 94 -11.02 1.40 -5.59
C TYR A 94 -10.20 0.20 -6.10
N TYR A 95 -10.75 -1.02 -6.04
CA TYR A 95 -10.09 -2.21 -6.60
C TYR A 95 -9.93 -2.11 -8.12
N ASN A 96 -10.92 -1.59 -8.84
CA ASN A 96 -10.83 -1.35 -10.28
C ASN A 96 -9.76 -0.30 -10.62
N GLN A 97 -9.64 0.76 -9.82
CA GLN A 97 -8.60 1.78 -9.98
C GLN A 97 -7.20 1.19 -9.70
N LEU A 98 -7.05 0.35 -8.68
CA LEU A 98 -5.80 -0.35 -8.36
C LEU A 98 -5.40 -1.37 -9.44
N ASP A 99 -6.35 -2.14 -9.97
CA ASP A 99 -6.11 -3.08 -11.08
C ASP A 99 -5.62 -2.32 -12.31
N ASN A 100 -6.30 -1.22 -12.66
CA ASN A 100 -5.89 -0.35 -13.76
C ASN A 100 -4.48 0.21 -13.54
N TYR A 101 -4.15 0.69 -12.34
CA TYR A 101 -2.84 1.23 -12.02
C TYR A 101 -1.73 0.16 -12.14
N SER A 102 -2.01 -1.06 -11.67
CA SER A 102 -1.13 -2.23 -11.79
C SER A 102 -0.88 -2.61 -13.26
N ARG A 103 -1.93 -2.58 -14.10
CA ARG A 103 -1.79 -2.81 -15.55
C ARG A 103 -0.89 -1.78 -16.22
N TYR A 104 -1.07 -0.50 -15.90
CA TYR A 104 -0.20 0.55 -16.43
C TYR A 104 1.24 0.39 -15.94
N LEU A 105 1.45 -0.03 -14.70
CA LEU A 105 2.79 -0.30 -14.18
C LEU A 105 3.50 -1.38 -14.99
N PHE A 106 2.83 -2.50 -15.26
CA PHE A 106 3.41 -3.55 -16.10
C PHE A 106 3.63 -3.10 -17.54
N ARG A 107 2.69 -2.37 -18.14
CA ARG A 107 2.89 -1.77 -19.48
C ARG A 107 4.08 -0.82 -19.52
N PHE A 108 4.28 -0.02 -18.47
CA PHE A 108 5.44 0.87 -18.36
C PHE A 108 6.76 0.09 -18.37
N VAL A 109 6.81 -1.03 -17.64
CA VAL A 109 7.98 -1.90 -17.58
C VAL A 109 8.20 -2.60 -18.93
N GLU A 110 7.14 -3.14 -19.54
CA GLU A 110 7.19 -3.84 -20.82
C GLU A 110 7.69 -2.97 -21.97
N GLN A 111 7.33 -1.68 -21.98
CA GLN A 111 7.77 -0.74 -23.03
C GLN A 111 9.22 -0.28 -22.90
N ARG A 112 9.86 -0.46 -21.73
CA ARG A 112 11.18 0.15 -21.42
C ARG A 112 12.29 -0.84 -21.18
N TYR A 113 11.96 -2.06 -20.78
CA TYR A 113 12.92 -3.05 -20.35
C TYR A 113 12.90 -4.26 -21.26
N ASN A 114 14.02 -4.98 -21.38
CA ASN A 114 14.07 -6.21 -22.16
C ASN A 114 13.38 -7.37 -21.43
N GLU A 115 13.09 -8.46 -22.14
CA GLU A 115 12.36 -9.62 -21.60
C GLU A 115 12.99 -10.21 -20.34
N LYS A 116 14.32 -10.24 -20.24
CA LYS A 116 15.03 -10.76 -19.06
C LYS A 116 14.76 -9.90 -17.83
N GLN A 117 14.85 -8.58 -17.98
CA GLN A 117 14.56 -7.61 -16.93
C GLN A 117 13.09 -7.64 -16.52
N GLN A 118 12.19 -7.73 -17.51
CA GLN A 118 10.75 -7.86 -17.26
C GLN A 118 10.45 -9.15 -16.47
N HIS A 119 11.03 -10.29 -16.87
CA HIS A 119 10.83 -11.57 -16.20
C HIS A 119 11.29 -11.52 -14.73
N VAL A 120 12.50 -11.03 -14.47
CA VAL A 120 13.01 -10.87 -13.10
C VAL A 120 12.12 -9.95 -12.27
N TYR A 121 11.68 -8.83 -12.83
CA TYR A 121 10.84 -7.87 -12.12
C TYR A 121 9.44 -8.40 -11.82
N LYS A 122 8.81 -9.09 -12.79
CA LYS A 122 7.52 -9.77 -12.61
C LYS A 122 7.63 -10.84 -11.52
N SER A 123 8.68 -11.68 -11.56
CA SER A 123 8.93 -12.70 -10.53
C SER A 123 9.10 -12.09 -9.15
N TYR A 124 9.83 -10.98 -9.03
CA TYR A 124 9.99 -10.24 -7.78
C TYR A 124 8.68 -9.62 -7.27
N TYR A 125 7.91 -8.96 -8.15
CA TYR A 125 6.72 -8.21 -7.77
C TYR A 125 5.51 -9.11 -7.47
N LEU A 126 5.34 -10.21 -8.20
CA LEU A 126 4.20 -11.12 -8.07
C LEU A 126 4.39 -12.17 -6.98
N THR A 127 5.62 -12.39 -6.52
CA THR A 127 5.89 -13.32 -5.42
C THR A 127 5.85 -12.57 -4.10
N GLU A 128 4.92 -12.96 -3.21
CA GLU A 128 4.82 -12.36 -1.89
C GLU A 128 6.13 -12.55 -1.09
N LYS A 129 6.68 -11.46 -0.56
CA LYS A 129 7.90 -11.42 0.28
C LYS A 129 9.16 -12.05 -0.35
N ALA A 130 9.24 -12.11 -1.68
CA ALA A 130 10.42 -12.67 -2.33
C ALA A 130 11.69 -11.87 -2.06
N THR A 131 12.74 -12.57 -1.67
CA THR A 131 14.10 -12.04 -1.56
C THR A 131 14.80 -12.09 -2.92
N TYR A 132 15.78 -11.22 -3.15
CA TYR A 132 16.60 -11.28 -4.36
C TYR A 132 17.32 -12.63 -4.52
N LYS A 133 17.63 -13.31 -3.42
CA LYS A 133 18.22 -14.65 -3.42
C LYS A 133 17.25 -15.69 -3.98
N GLU A 134 16.01 -15.73 -3.51
CA GLU A 134 15.00 -16.68 -4.02
C GLU A 134 14.68 -16.41 -5.49
N ILE A 135 14.65 -15.14 -5.91
CA ILE A 135 14.46 -14.80 -7.32
C ILE A 135 15.65 -15.24 -8.16
N ALA A 136 16.88 -15.06 -7.68
CA ALA A 136 18.08 -15.55 -8.36
C ALA A 136 18.06 -17.07 -8.55
N GLU A 137 17.70 -17.82 -7.51
CA GLU A 137 17.55 -19.28 -7.56
C GLU A 137 16.46 -19.72 -8.56
N ARG A 138 15.30 -19.05 -8.57
CA ARG A 138 14.19 -19.39 -9.47
C ARG A 138 14.44 -19.01 -10.93
N THR A 139 15.10 -17.89 -11.17
CA THR A 139 15.31 -17.35 -12.52
C THR A 139 16.62 -17.80 -13.15
N GLY A 140 17.55 -18.38 -12.37
CA GLY A 140 18.87 -18.78 -12.82
C GLY A 140 19.86 -17.63 -13.03
N TYR A 141 19.49 -16.40 -12.68
CA TYR A 141 20.39 -15.24 -12.75
C TYR A 141 21.19 -15.07 -11.46
N SER A 142 22.32 -14.35 -11.53
CA SER A 142 23.08 -14.02 -10.33
C SER A 142 22.30 -13.06 -9.42
N TYR A 143 22.54 -13.16 -8.10
CA TYR A 143 21.98 -12.23 -7.11
C TYR A 143 22.21 -10.76 -7.51
N SER A 144 23.44 -10.42 -7.92
CA SER A 144 23.81 -9.06 -8.34
C SER A 144 23.00 -8.59 -9.55
N THR A 145 22.77 -9.48 -10.52
CA THR A 145 21.92 -9.18 -11.69
C THR A 145 20.49 -8.91 -11.28
N VAL A 146 19.91 -9.74 -10.41
CA VAL A 146 18.54 -9.57 -9.91
C VAL A 146 18.41 -8.24 -9.17
N GLU A 147 19.31 -7.96 -8.23
CA GLU A 147 19.33 -6.72 -7.47
C GLU A 147 19.42 -5.50 -8.41
N GLN A 148 20.36 -5.51 -9.35
CA GLN A 148 20.53 -4.42 -10.31
C GLN A 148 19.27 -4.18 -11.14
N TYR A 149 18.63 -5.24 -11.64
CA TYR A 149 17.42 -5.12 -12.46
C TYR A 149 16.26 -4.54 -11.64
N VAL A 150 16.00 -5.09 -10.45
CA VAL A 150 14.90 -4.64 -9.59
C VAL A 150 15.13 -3.20 -9.13
N GLN A 151 16.33 -2.86 -8.67
CA GLN A 151 16.65 -1.50 -8.24
C GLN A 151 16.58 -0.49 -9.39
N LYS A 152 17.03 -0.86 -10.59
CA LYS A 152 16.94 0.00 -11.78
C LYS A 152 15.48 0.31 -12.12
N ILE A 153 14.65 -0.72 -12.22
CA ILE A 153 13.23 -0.58 -12.56
C ILE A 153 12.49 0.23 -11.48
N ASN A 154 12.74 -0.06 -10.19
CA ASN A 154 12.11 0.69 -9.10
C ASN A 154 12.50 2.17 -9.08
N ARG A 155 13.76 2.51 -9.40
CA ARG A 155 14.20 3.91 -9.52
C ARG A 155 13.49 4.60 -10.68
N ASP A 156 13.37 3.94 -11.82
CA ASP A 156 12.68 4.49 -12.98
C ASP A 156 11.19 4.68 -12.75
N ILE A 157 10.52 3.73 -12.10
CA ILE A 157 9.11 3.86 -11.70
C ILE A 157 8.93 5.10 -10.82
N LYS A 158 9.76 5.26 -9.78
CA LYS A 158 9.68 6.40 -8.86
C LYS A 158 9.84 7.74 -9.57
N SER A 159 10.75 7.83 -10.53
CA SER A 159 11.06 9.08 -11.23
C SER A 159 10.12 9.38 -12.38
N ASN A 160 9.68 8.36 -13.14
CA ASN A 160 9.12 8.55 -14.47
C ASN A 160 7.71 7.98 -14.65
N PHE A 161 7.23 7.09 -13.76
CA PHE A 161 5.96 6.41 -13.98
C PHE A 161 4.77 7.38 -14.02
N ASN A 162 4.67 8.29 -13.05
CA ASN A 162 3.56 9.25 -13.00
C ASN A 162 3.52 10.19 -14.21
N ILE A 163 4.69 10.58 -14.73
CA ILE A 163 4.80 11.43 -15.93
C ILE A 163 4.35 10.64 -17.17
N TRP A 164 4.80 9.39 -17.29
CA TRP A 164 4.40 8.52 -18.39
C TRP A 164 2.91 8.18 -18.35
N LEU A 165 2.37 7.86 -17.16
CA LEU A 165 0.97 7.49 -16.96
C LEU A 165 0.02 8.61 -17.41
N LYS A 166 0.29 9.87 -17.01
CA LYS A 166 -0.48 11.03 -17.45
C LYS A 166 -0.50 11.15 -18.97
N LYS A 167 0.65 10.96 -19.64
CA LYS A 167 0.74 11.01 -21.10
C LYS A 167 -0.06 9.89 -21.75
N GLU A 168 -0.01 8.69 -21.18
CA GLU A 168 -0.70 7.52 -21.74
C GLU A 168 -2.22 7.63 -21.60
N GLN A 169 -2.72 8.10 -20.45
CA GLN A 169 -4.14 8.38 -20.24
C GLN A 169 -4.67 9.43 -21.22
N ILE A 170 -3.90 10.50 -21.49
CA ILE A 170 -4.28 11.51 -22.50
C ILE A 170 -4.36 10.89 -23.90
N LYS A 171 -3.43 10.01 -24.28
CA LYS A 171 -3.48 9.33 -25.58
C LYS A 171 -4.70 8.42 -25.69
N GLU A 172 -5.04 7.68 -24.65
CA GLU A 172 -6.19 6.78 -24.64
C GLU A 172 -7.51 7.56 -24.72
N GLN A 173 -7.63 8.67 -23.99
CA GLN A 173 -8.79 9.57 -24.11
C GLN A 173 -8.95 10.10 -25.54
N LYS A 174 -7.86 10.52 -26.19
CA LYS A 174 -7.88 10.95 -27.60
C LYS A 174 -8.32 9.84 -28.54
N ARG A 175 -7.77 8.62 -28.37
CA ARG A 175 -8.15 7.43 -29.17
C ARG A 175 -9.63 7.09 -29.02
N ASN A 176 -10.15 7.13 -27.80
CA ASN A 176 -11.56 6.82 -27.52
C ASN A 176 -12.50 7.87 -28.12
N ARG A 177 -12.13 9.15 -28.07
CA ARG A 177 -12.89 10.22 -28.75
C ARG A 177 -12.92 10.03 -30.26
N LEU A 178 -11.78 9.71 -30.90
CA LEU A 178 -11.72 9.48 -32.35
C LEU A 178 -12.62 8.31 -32.80
N ARG A 179 -12.72 7.25 -32.00
CA ARG A 179 -13.60 6.10 -32.28
C ARG A 179 -15.09 6.48 -32.23
N LEU A 180 -15.48 7.33 -31.29
CA LEU A 180 -16.87 7.83 -31.16
C LEU A 180 -17.34 8.74 -32.29
N TYR A 181 -16.43 9.24 -33.14
CA TYR A 181 -16.75 10.07 -34.32
C TYR A 181 -16.52 9.33 -35.65
N SER A 182 -16.24 8.03 -35.60
CA SER A 182 -16.01 7.18 -36.79
C SER A 182 -17.15 6.18 -37.05
N ASP A 183 -18.18 6.21 -36.21
CA ASP A 183 -19.47 5.53 -36.36
C ASP A 183 -20.58 6.58 -36.60
#